data_AF-A0A953B993-F1
#
_entry.id   AF-A0A953B993-F1
#
_cell.length_a   1.000
_cell.length_b   1.000
_cell.length_c   1.000
_cell.angle_alpha   90.00
_cell.angle_beta   90.00
_cell.angle_gamma   90.00
#
_symmetry.space_group_name_H-M   'P 1'
#
loop_
_entity.id
_entity.type
_entity.pdbx_description
1 polymer ?
#
loop_
_entity_poly.entity_id
_entity_poly.type
_entity_poly.pdbx_seq_one_letter_code
_entity_poly.pdbx_strand_id
1 'polypeptide(L)' 'MIWQDQGKWRGCLQGSPDQQVQGESFEELQFKLRQIHRDLIGGKPSNIRKIA' A
#
# COMPACT_ATOMS: atom_id res chain seq x y z
N MET A 1 6.11 1.46 -8.59
CA MET A 1 7.15 2.52 -8.63
C MET A 1 7.36 3.00 -7.20
N ILE A 2 8.61 3.21 -6.78
CA ILE A 2 8.98 3.60 -5.42
C ILE A 2 9.87 4.83 -5.49
N TRP A 3 9.58 5.86 -4.70
CA TRP A 3 10.37 7.08 -4.65
C TRP A 3 10.42 7.63 -3.21
N GLN A 4 11.41 8.47 -2.94
CA GLN A 4 11.55 9.16 -1.67
C GLN A 4 11.22 10.64 -1.86
N ASP A 5 10.39 11.20 -0.97
CA ASP A 5 9.97 12.59 -0.96
C ASP A 5 10.12 13.16 0.47
N GLN A 6 10.98 14.16 0.65
CA GLN A 6 11.28 14.79 1.94
C GLN A 6 11.56 13.78 3.09
N GLY A 7 12.40 12.78 2.81
CA GLY A 7 12.75 11.74 3.79
C GLY A 7 11.68 10.67 3.98
N LYS A 8 10.50 10.80 3.38
CA LYS A 8 9.43 9.81 3.44
C LYS A 8 9.44 8.96 2.18
N TRP A 9 9.30 7.66 2.36
CA TRP A 9 9.22 6.69 1.28
C TRP A 9 7.79 6.57 0.79
N ARG A 10 7.59 6.66 -0.52
CA ARG A 10 6.29 6.46 -1.17
C ARG A 10 6.39 5.39 -2.24
N GLY A 11 5.39 4.54 -2.30
CA GLY A 11 5.36 3.42 -3.24
C GLY A 11 3.95 3.02 -3.59
N CYS A 12 3.79 2.53 -4.82
CA CYS A 12 2.53 1.98 -5.31
C CYS A 12 2.75 0.58 -5.89
N LEU A 13 1.78 -0.31 -5.66
CA LEU A 13 1.73 -1.65 -6.24
C LEU A 13 1.48 -1.55 -7.75
N GLN A 14 2.30 -2.26 -8.53
CA GLN A 14 2.19 -2.25 -9.98
C GLN A 14 0.87 -2.92 -10.38
N GLY A 15 -0.12 -2.11 -10.76
CA GLY A 15 -1.51 -2.54 -11.04
C GLY A 15 -2.57 -1.77 -10.24
N SER A 16 -2.18 -1.08 -9.16
CA SER A 16 -3.11 -0.35 -8.29
C SER A 16 -2.56 1.04 -7.93
N PRO A 17 -2.70 2.05 -8.81
CA PRO A 17 -2.33 3.43 -8.48
C PRO A 17 -3.11 3.98 -7.28
N ASP A 18 -4.32 3.46 -7.02
CA ASP A 18 -5.14 3.75 -5.83
C ASP A 18 -4.54 3.23 -4.51
N GLN A 19 -3.69 2.19 -4.58
CA GLN A 19 -3.04 1.61 -3.40
C GLN A 19 -1.60 2.13 -3.30
N GLN A 20 -1.50 3.44 -3.13
CA GLN A 20 -0.27 4.11 -2.80
C GLN A 20 -0.09 4.16 -1.28
N VAL A 21 1.09 3.80 -0.81
CA VAL A 21 1.44 3.87 0.61
C VAL A 21 2.68 4.73 0.82
N GLN A 22 2.74 5.30 2.01
CA GLN A 22 3.86 6.07 2.48
C GLN A 22 4.40 5.47 3.78
N GLY A 23 5.71 5.34 3.88
CA GLY A 23 6.44 4.98 5.09
C GLY A 23 7.46 6.05 5.45
N GLU A 24 7.84 6.13 6.71
CA GLU A 24 8.94 6.99 7.14
C GLU A 24 10.30 6.42 6.74
N SER A 25 10.36 5.09 6.59
CA SER A 25 11.53 4.34 6.12
C SER A 25 11.16 3.35 5.03
N PHE A 26 12.16 2.89 4.27
CA PHE A 26 11.97 1.89 3.21
C PHE A 26 11.37 0.58 3.75
N GLU A 27 11.83 0.14 4.93
CA GLU A 27 11.29 -1.03 5.62
C GLU A 27 9.80 -0.87 5.96
N GLU A 28 9.40 0.30 6.47
CA GLU A 28 8.01 0.57 6.80
C GLU A 28 7.14 0.63 5.54
N LEU A 29 7.66 1.23 4.46
CA LEU A 29 6.99 1.23 3.17
C LEU A 29 6.81 -0.20 2.64
N GLN A 30 7.86 -1.04 2.68
CA GLN A 30 7.78 -2.44 2.28
C GLN A 30 6.80 -3.23 3.15
N PHE A 31 6.78 -2.98 4.46
CA PHE A 31 5.86 -3.63 5.38
C PHE A 31 4.41 -3.29 5.01
N LYS A 32 4.10 -2.01 4.82
CA LYS A 32 2.78 -1.52 4.38
C LYS A 32 2.37 -2.12 3.03
N LEU A 33 3.27 -2.11 2.04
CA LEU A 33 3.05 -2.73 0.73
C LEU A 33 2.74 -4.23 0.86
N ARG A 34 3.52 -4.95 1.67
CA ARG A 34 3.35 -6.39 1.88
C ARG A 34 2.06 -6.70 2.63
N GLN A 35 1.65 -5.85 3.58
CA GLN A 35 0.39 -5.98 4.30
C GLN A 35 -0.81 -5.82 3.35
N ILE A 36 -0.78 -4.81 2.49
CA ILE A 36 -1.81 -4.58 1.47
C ILE A 36 -1.85 -5.74 0.47
N HIS A 37 -0.70 -6.16 -0.05
CA HIS A 37 -0.60 -7.28 -0.97
C HIS A 37 -1.12 -8.59 -0.34
N ARG A 38 -0.82 -8.80 0.95
CA ARG A 38 -1.34 -9.94 1.71
C ARG A 38 -2.85 -9.85 1.95
N ASP A 39 -3.40 -8.65 2.14
CA ASP A 39 -4.84 -8.44 2.28
C ASP A 39 -5.58 -8.67 0.95
N LEU A 40 -5.00 -8.17 -0.15
CA LEU A 40 -5.49 -8.37 -1.51
C LEU A 40 -5.48 -9.84 -1.94
N ILE A 41 -4.37 -10.54 -1.72
CA ILE A 41 -4.18 -11.94 -2.15
C ILE A 41 -4.74 -12.94 -1.15
N GLY A 42 -4.72 -12.59 0.14
CA GLY A 42 -5.18 -13.44 1.23
C GLY A 42 -6.71 -13.53 1.34
N GLY A 43 -7.46 -12.78 0.53
CA GLY A 43 -8.90 -12.94 0.39
C GLY A 43 -9.64 -12.76 1.70
N LYS A 44 -9.83 -11.51 2.14
CA LYS A 44 -10.95 -11.20 3.04
C LYS A 44 -12.12 -10.73 2.17
N PRO A 45 -13.26 -11.45 2.16
CA PRO A 45 -14.40 -11.06 1.36
C PRO A 45 -14.92 -9.72 1.85
N SER A 46 -15.12 -8.80 0.90
CA SER A 46 -16.19 -7.81 0.96
C SER A 46 -16.28 -7.00 2.25
N ASN A 47 -15.36 -6.07 2.48
CA ASN A 47 -15.67 -4.88 3.28
C ASN A 47 -15.17 -3.61 2.59
N ILE A 48 -15.38 -3.54 1.27
CA ILE A 48 -15.71 -2.27 0.63
C ILE A 48 -17.03 -1.84 1.29
N ARG A 49 -16.94 -1.13 2.41
CA ARG A 49 -18.03 -0.29 2.85
C ARG A 49 -18.20 0.74 1.75
N LYS A 50 -19.19 0.50 0.88
CA LYS A 50 -19.88 1.57 0.18
C LYS A 50 -20.24 2.60 1.26
N ILE A 51 -19.58 3.74 1.22
CA ILE A 51 -20.12 4.97 1.79
C ILE A 51 -21.30 5.36 0.89
N ALA A 52 -22.51 5.18 1.42
CA ALA A 52 -23.77 5.72 0.91
C ALA A 52 -24.61 6.13 2.12
#